data_AF-A0A935V909-F1
#
_entry.id   AF-A0A935V909-F1
#
_cell.length_a   1.000
_cell.length_b   1.000
_cell.length_c   1.000
_cell.angle_alpha   90.00
_cell.angle_beta   90.00
_cell.angle_gamma   90.00
#
_symmetry.space_group_name_H-M   'P 1'
#
loop_
_entity.id
_entity.type
_entity.pdbx_description
1 polymer ?
#
loop_
_entity_poly.entity_id
_entity_poly.type
_entity_poly.pdbx_seq_one_letter_code
_entity_poly.pdbx_strand_id
1 'polypeptide(L)' 'LAKFRADPLKYVGTVTDPVTRERFRPDRNHPKLVRDGRIIWFTKVENVERFRAGPEAYMPPMIGMQGD' A
#
# COMPACT_ATOMS: atom_id res chain seq x y z
N LEU A 1 -22.42 7.29 5.83
CA LEU A 1 -21.71 7.16 4.53
C LEU A 1 -21.03 8.46 4.04
N ALA A 2 -21.71 9.62 4.08
CA ALA A 2 -21.17 10.87 3.53
C ALA A 2 -19.80 11.29 4.10
N LYS A 3 -19.58 11.19 5.43
CA LYS A 3 -18.31 11.53 6.09
C LYS A 3 -17.14 10.62 5.67
N PHE A 4 -17.40 9.32 5.44
CA PHE A 4 -16.40 8.37 4.96
C PHE A 4 -16.00 8.64 3.50
N ARG A 5 -16.98 8.96 2.64
CA ARG A 5 -16.71 9.30 1.24
C ARG A 5 -15.92 10.61 1.10
N ALA A 6 -16.12 11.55 2.02
CA ALA A 6 -15.41 12.83 2.03
C ALA A 6 -13.92 12.67 2.37
N ASP A 7 -13.58 11.78 3.30
CA ASP A 7 -12.19 11.50 3.65
C ASP A 7 -11.99 10.06 4.20
N PRO A 8 -11.84 9.07 3.31
CA PRO A 8 -11.71 7.67 3.72
C PRO A 8 -10.40 7.41 4.47
N LEU A 9 -9.33 8.17 4.16
CA LEU A 9 -8.01 8.02 4.78
C LEU A 9 -8.01 8.40 6.26
N LYS A 10 -8.98 9.23 6.70
CA LYS A 10 -9.21 9.51 8.12
C LYS A 10 -9.55 8.25 8.93
N TYR A 11 -10.06 7.21 8.28
CA TYR A 11 -10.42 5.94 8.89
C TYR A 11 -9.39 4.84 8.61
N VAL A 12 -8.32 5.15 7.86
CA VAL A 12 -7.19 4.26 7.63
C VAL A 12 -6.18 4.43 8.76
N GLY A 13 -5.74 3.30 9.33
CA GLY A 13 -4.67 3.24 10.33
C GLY A 13 -3.28 3.45 9.71
N THR A 14 -2.24 3.02 10.43
CA THR A 14 -0.89 3.00 9.86
C THR A 14 -0.74 1.84 8.88
N VAL A 15 -0.11 2.11 7.75
CA VAL A 15 0.29 1.13 6.74
C VAL A 15 1.81 1.03 6.73
N THR A 16 2.34 0.00 6.08
CA THR A 16 3.78 -0.25 5.99
C THR A 16 4.24 -0.04 4.55
N ASP A 17 5.25 0.79 4.34
CA ASP A 17 5.94 0.87 3.06
C ASP A 17 6.68 -0.47 2.81
N PRO A 18 6.39 -1.19 1.72
CA PRO A 18 6.95 -2.52 1.50
C PRO A 18 8.45 -2.49 1.18
N VAL A 19 8.98 -1.35 0.71
CA VAL A 19 10.40 -1.18 0.35
C VAL A 19 11.22 -0.78 1.57
N THR A 20 10.76 0.18 2.37
CA THR A 20 11.53 0.69 3.52
C THR A 20 11.16 0.04 4.85
N ARG A 21 10.04 -0.70 4.90
CA ARG A 21 9.43 -1.24 6.14
C ARG A 21 8.98 -0.17 7.15
N GLU A 22 8.97 1.09 6.74
CA GLU A 22 8.50 2.20 7.57
C GLU A 22 6.98 2.14 7.73
N ARG A 23 6.50 2.36 8.97
CA ARG A 23 5.08 2.49 9.27
C ARG A 23 4.67 3.95 9.25
N PHE A 24 3.68 4.29 8.45
CA PHE A 24 3.19 5.66 8.31
C PHE A 24 1.68 5.69 8.14
N ARG A 25 1.06 6.85 8.33
CA ARG A 25 -0.35 7.05 8.03
C ARG A 25 -0.46 7.64 6.62
N PRO A 26 -1.09 6.94 5.66
CA PRO A 26 -1.18 7.45 4.31
C PRO A 26 -2.11 8.65 4.26
N ASP A 27 -1.71 9.65 3.48
CA ASP A 27 -2.55 10.78 3.11
C ASP A 27 -2.72 10.83 1.58
N ARG A 28 -3.37 11.89 1.07
CA ARG A 28 -3.65 12.05 -0.36
C ARG A 28 -2.40 12.30 -1.21
N ASN A 29 -1.31 12.75 -0.60
CA ASN A 29 -0.05 13.07 -1.26
C ASN A 29 0.90 11.88 -1.31
N HIS A 30 0.64 10.85 -0.50
CA HIS A 30 1.48 9.66 -0.51
C HIS A 30 1.31 8.87 -1.82
N PRO A 31 2.43 8.44 -2.42
CA PRO A 31 2.39 7.58 -3.59
C PRO A 31 1.71 6.25 -3.29
N LYS A 32 0.99 5.74 -4.29
CA LYS A 32 0.28 4.47 -4.20
C LYS A 32 0.30 3.72 -5.53
N LEU A 33 0.25 2.41 -5.44
CA LEU A 33 0.13 1.49 -6.57
C LEU A 33 -1.06 0.58 -6.32
N VAL A 34 -1.85 0.31 -7.37
CA VAL A 34 -2.87 -0.75 -7.32
C VAL A 34 -2.27 -2.00 -7.94
N ARG A 35 -2.28 -3.12 -7.21
CA ARG A 35 -1.80 -4.41 -7.68
C ARG A 35 -2.66 -5.53 -7.09
N ASP A 36 -3.11 -6.47 -7.92
CA ASP A 36 -3.95 -7.60 -7.47
C ASP A 36 -5.20 -7.15 -6.68
N GLY A 37 -5.80 -6.02 -7.09
CA GLY A 37 -6.95 -5.41 -6.41
C GLY A 37 -6.64 -4.73 -5.07
N ARG A 38 -5.38 -4.69 -4.64
CA ARG A 38 -4.94 -4.07 -3.38
C ARG A 38 -4.24 -2.73 -3.64
N ILE A 39 -4.53 -1.74 -2.82
CA ILE A 39 -3.80 -0.47 -2.79
C ILE A 39 -2.58 -0.66 -1.89
N ILE A 40 -1.40 -0.47 -2.47
CA ILE A 40 -0.12 -0.49 -1.78
C ILE A 40 0.33 0.97 -1.66
N TRP A 41 0.65 1.40 -0.44
CA TRP A 41 1.06 2.76 -0.13
C TRP A 41 2.57 2.83 0.09
N PHE A 42 3.16 3.96 -0.29
CA PHE A 42 4.60 4.21 -0.20
C PHE A 42 4.85 5.57 0.43
N THR A 43 5.99 5.71 1.12
CA THR A 43 6.41 6.99 1.72
C THR A 43 6.95 7.94 0.67
N LYS A 44 7.54 7.41 -0.42
CA LYS A 44 8.16 8.19 -1.50
C LYS A 44 7.94 7.57 -2.87
N VAL A 45 8.00 8.40 -3.91
CA VAL A 45 7.83 7.96 -5.30
C VAL A 45 8.94 6.99 -5.73
N GLU A 46 10.16 7.20 -5.22
CA GLU A 46 11.31 6.34 -5.48
C GLU A 46 11.07 4.89 -5.01
N ASN A 47 10.28 4.70 -3.95
CA ASN A 47 9.92 3.38 -3.46
C ASN A 47 8.94 2.68 -4.40
N VAL A 48 8.07 3.42 -5.08
CA VAL A 48 7.20 2.85 -6.13
C VAL A 48 8.04 2.28 -7.26
N GLU A 49 9.04 3.02 -7.72
CA GLU A 49 9.91 2.60 -8.83
C GLU A 49 10.75 1.38 -8.44
N ARG A 50 11.33 1.37 -7.23
CA ARG A 50 12.04 0.19 -6.69
C ARG A 50 11.10 -1.01 -6.59
N PHE A 51 9.89 -0.80 -6.09
CA PHE A 51 8.88 -1.84 -5.99
C PHE A 51 8.47 -2.39 -7.35
N ARG A 52 8.31 -1.53 -8.36
CA ARG A 52 7.98 -1.95 -9.74
C ARG A 52 9.09 -2.77 -10.39
N ALA A 53 10.35 -2.46 -10.10
CA ALA A 53 11.50 -3.16 -10.66
C ALA A 53 11.63 -4.61 -10.14
N GLY A 54 11.17 -4.90 -8.92
CA GLY A 54 11.29 -6.21 -8.30
C GLY A 54 10.27 -6.46 -7.19
N PRO A 55 8.96 -6.50 -7.49
CA PRO A 55 7.90 -6.53 -6.48
C PRO A 55 7.92 -7.79 -5.62
N GLU A 56 8.35 -8.91 -6.19
CA GLU A 56 8.47 -10.21 -5.52
C GLU A 56 9.53 -10.20 -4.39
N ALA A 57 10.47 -9.26 -4.42
CA ALA A 57 11.45 -9.08 -3.35
C ALA A 57 10.84 -8.40 -2.11
N TYR A 58 9.73 -7.67 -2.29
CA TYR A 58 9.11 -6.85 -1.24
C TYR A 58 7.79 -7.41 -0.73
N MET A 59 7.08 -8.18 -1.56
CA MET A 59 5.91 -8.91 -1.14
C MET A 59 6.20 -10.41 -1.20
N PRO A 60 5.91 -11.17 -0.14
CA PRO A 60 5.94 -12.61 -0.24
C PRO A 60 5.02 -13.05 -1.40
N PRO A 61 5.31 -14.18 -2.07
CA PRO A 61 4.38 -14.72 -3.06
C PRO A 61 3.01 -14.75 -2.42
N MET A 62 2.00 -14.20 -3.11
CA MET A 62 0.62 -14.42 -2.73
C MET A 62 0.32 -15.90 -3.02
N ILE A 63 0.89 -16.81 -2.22
CA ILE A 63 0.36 -18.15 -2.04
C ILE A 63 -1.05 -17.87 -1.54
N GLY A 64 -2.02 -18.15 -2.41
CA GLY A 64 -3.40 -17.76 -2.19
C GLY A 64 -3.81 -18.16 -0.77
N MET A 65 -4.42 -17.22 -0.06
CA MET A 65 -5.47 -17.63 0.86
C MET A 65 -6.62 -18.17 0.01
N GLN A 66 -6.40 -19.37 -0.55
CA GLN A 66 -7.41 -20.30 -0.98
C GLN A 66 -7.23 -21.51 -0.07
N GLY A 67 -8.16 -21.68 0.85
CA GLY A 67 -8.20 -22.70 1.88
C GLY A 67 -9.03 -22.16 3.03
N ASP A 68 -10.21 -22.69 3.36
CA ASP A 68 -10.91 -23.92 2.97
C ASP A 68 -12.42 -23.61 2.91
#